data_AF-A0A2V5Z2V8-F1
#
_entry.id   AF-A0A2V5Z2V8-F1
#
_cell.length_a   1.000
_cell.length_b   1.000
_cell.length_c   1.000
_cell.angle_alpha   90.00
_cell.angle_beta   90.00
_cell.angle_gamma   90.00
#
_symmetry.space_group_name_H-M   'P 1'
#
loop_
_entity.id
_entity.type
_entity.pdbx_description
1 polymer ?
#
loop_
_entity_poly.entity_id
_entity_poly.type
_entity_poly.pdbx_seq_one_letter_code
_entity_poly.pdbx_strand_id
1 'polypeptide(L)'
;LGIIAMLWAWATLTYLREWHDPRSVWYLAAQKSSDPYGYWNLGIYYQDIADGLGTMRRAARLSGQEARRVALGIWAGDPRLPALLAEWNEGQQHGGPIEGQFQDHLRALAWAAFDRALITRGNLILPGLYFRRGLILFDRGDWAAARSEFTSALNDAARYPYVEYREEMTVRSQNALGAIALAEGQYTEAMRWLTMAEEEQTRAGGNWVPDLTANRKRLEAIMDSSDLR
;
A
#
# COMPACT_ATOMS: atom_id res chain seq x y z
N LEU A 1 34.95 -33.52 1.43
CA LEU A 1 33.78 -33.46 0.52
C LEU A 1 32.44 -33.53 1.27
N GLY A 2 32.23 -34.43 2.24
CA GLY A 2 30.96 -34.53 2.99
C GLY A 2 30.52 -33.27 3.76
N ILE A 3 31.45 -32.57 4.42
CA ILE A 3 31.15 -31.34 5.18
C ILE A 3 30.67 -30.21 4.25
N ILE A 4 31.29 -30.07 3.07
CA ILE A 4 30.91 -29.07 2.07
C ILE A 4 29.52 -29.37 1.52
N ALA A 5 29.20 -30.63 1.23
CA ALA A 5 27.87 -31.04 0.77
C ALA A 5 26.78 -30.80 1.84
N MET A 6 27.08 -31.02 3.13
CA MET A 6 26.15 -30.72 4.23
C MET A 6 25.89 -29.22 4.38
N LEU A 7 26.93 -28.37 4.23
CA LEU A 7 26.79 -26.92 4.27
C LEU A 7 25.92 -26.40 3.12
N TRP A 8 26.12 -26.93 1.90
CA TRP A 8 25.27 -26.60 0.75
C TRP A 8 23.83 -27.05 0.95
N ALA A 9 23.60 -28.29 1.40
CA ALA A 9 22.26 -28.77 1.68
C ALA A 9 21.54 -27.93 2.74
N TRP A 10 22.25 -27.50 3.80
CA TRP A 10 21.71 -26.64 4.84
C TRP A 10 21.39 -25.23 4.31
N ALA A 11 22.28 -24.64 3.50
CA ALA A 11 22.04 -23.34 2.86
C ALA A 11 20.85 -23.39 1.90
N THR A 12 20.72 -24.45 1.10
CA THR A 12 19.58 -24.65 0.20
C THR A 12 18.27 -24.83 0.96
N LEU A 13 18.26 -25.64 2.02
CA LEU A 13 17.08 -25.82 2.86
C LEU A 13 16.68 -24.52 3.58
N THR A 14 17.67 -23.74 4.01
CA THR A 14 17.43 -22.43 4.61
C THR A 14 16.81 -21.49 3.59
N TYR A 15 17.42 -21.37 2.40
CA TYR A 15 16.89 -20.58 1.28
C TYR A 15 15.46 -20.97 0.91
N LEU A 16 15.17 -22.27 0.75
CA LEU A 16 13.83 -22.75 0.45
C LEU A 16 12.84 -22.41 1.56
N ARG A 17 13.23 -22.46 2.84
CA ARG A 17 12.37 -22.02 3.95
C ARG A 17 12.03 -20.54 3.87
N GLU A 18 12.91 -19.70 3.33
CA GLU A 18 12.65 -18.26 3.17
C GLU A 18 11.54 -17.99 2.16
N TRP A 19 11.53 -18.74 1.06
CA TRP A 19 10.47 -18.67 0.06
C TRP A 19 9.12 -19.18 0.56
N HIS A 20 9.12 -20.01 1.60
CA HIS A 20 7.91 -20.57 2.19
C HIS A 20 7.51 -19.87 3.50
N ASP A 21 8.24 -18.83 3.94
CA ASP A 21 7.87 -18.08 5.14
C ASP A 21 6.54 -17.36 4.90
N PRO A 22 5.49 -17.64 5.70
CA PRO A 22 4.18 -17.01 5.55
C PRO A 22 4.20 -15.49 5.77
N ARG A 23 5.30 -14.94 6.33
CA ARG A 23 5.48 -13.50 6.59
C ARG A 23 6.10 -12.74 5.42
N SER A 24 6.49 -13.42 4.33
CA SER A 24 7.18 -12.92 3.12
C SER A 24 8.67 -13.25 3.04
N VAL A 25 9.17 -13.45 1.81
CA VAL A 25 10.61 -13.48 1.51
C VAL A 25 11.30 -12.17 1.93
N TRP A 26 10.59 -11.04 1.85
CA TRP A 26 11.10 -9.74 2.24
C TRP A 26 11.30 -9.61 3.76
N TYR A 27 10.58 -10.39 4.56
CA TYR A 27 10.72 -10.38 6.02
C TYR A 27 12.11 -10.86 6.43
N LEU A 28 12.58 -11.95 5.82
CA LEU A 28 13.93 -12.47 6.08
C LEU A 28 15.01 -11.64 5.40
N ALA A 29 14.75 -11.10 4.21
CA ALA A 29 15.68 -10.17 3.56
C ALA A 29 15.95 -8.93 4.44
N ALA A 30 14.90 -8.34 5.01
CA ALA A 30 14.98 -7.19 5.91
C ALA A 30 15.71 -7.48 7.24
N GLN A 31 15.78 -8.75 7.68
CA GLN A 31 16.58 -9.13 8.85
C GLN A 31 18.07 -9.25 8.55
N LYS A 32 18.42 -9.60 7.32
CA LYS A 32 19.79 -9.89 6.90
C LYS A 32 20.52 -8.69 6.33
N SER A 33 19.78 -7.67 5.92
CA SER A 33 20.29 -6.52 5.18
C SER A 33 19.59 -5.24 5.63
N SER A 34 20.32 -4.13 5.61
CA SER A 34 19.76 -2.79 5.76
C SER A 34 19.29 -2.19 4.44
N ASP A 35 19.15 -3.00 3.39
CA ASP A 35 18.74 -2.55 2.06
C ASP A 35 17.34 -1.89 2.07
N PRO A 36 17.23 -0.62 1.64
CA PRO A 36 15.96 0.09 1.60
C PRO A 36 14.90 -0.59 0.72
N TYR A 37 15.28 -1.29 -0.36
CA TYR A 37 14.32 -2.02 -1.20
C TYR A 37 13.73 -3.22 -0.47
N GLY A 38 14.52 -3.94 0.34
CA GLY A 38 14.03 -5.02 1.20
C GLY A 38 12.93 -4.54 2.15
N TYR A 39 13.15 -3.42 2.84
CA TYR A 39 12.13 -2.82 3.71
C TYR A 39 10.93 -2.27 2.95
N TRP A 40 11.15 -1.61 1.82
CA TRP A 40 10.07 -1.06 1.00
C TRP A 40 9.15 -2.18 0.49
N ASN A 41 9.71 -3.25 -0.06
CA ASN A 41 8.94 -4.40 -0.53
C ASN A 41 8.24 -5.16 0.60
N LEU A 42 8.84 -5.23 1.80
CA LEU A 42 8.17 -5.77 2.98
C LEU A 42 6.94 -4.93 3.37
N GLY A 43 7.07 -3.60 3.32
CA GLY A 43 5.95 -2.70 3.59
C GLY A 43 4.84 -2.82 2.56
N ILE A 44 5.20 -2.90 1.27
CA ILE A 44 4.25 -3.18 0.17
C ILE A 44 3.48 -4.46 0.46
N TYR A 45 4.20 -5.53 0.79
CA TYR A 45 3.60 -6.84 1.05
C TYR A 45 2.54 -6.77 2.15
N TYR A 46 2.85 -6.17 3.29
CA TYR A 46 1.86 -6.06 4.38
C TYR A 46 0.69 -5.15 4.03
N GLN A 47 0.94 -4.05 3.32
CA GLN A 47 -0.11 -3.12 2.89
C GLN A 47 -1.06 -3.77 1.88
N ASP A 48 -0.53 -4.44 0.86
CA ASP A 48 -1.35 -5.09 -0.18
C ASP A 48 -2.22 -6.21 0.43
N ILE A 49 -1.73 -6.90 1.46
CA ILE A 49 -2.54 -7.86 2.22
C ILE A 49 -3.65 -7.16 2.98
N ALA A 50 -3.34 -6.08 3.70
CA ALA A 50 -4.36 -5.31 4.42
C ALA A 50 -5.45 -4.79 3.45
N ASP A 51 -5.05 -4.28 2.28
CA ASP A 51 -5.93 -3.74 1.25
C ASP A 51 -6.76 -4.80 0.51
N GLY A 52 -6.37 -6.08 0.61
CA GLY A 52 -7.11 -7.22 0.06
C GLY A 52 -8.13 -7.83 1.02
N LEU A 53 -8.09 -7.44 2.30
CA LEU A 53 -9.04 -7.84 3.35
C LEU A 53 -10.21 -6.84 3.47
N GLY A 54 -11.24 -7.19 4.23
CA GLY A 54 -12.38 -6.30 4.47
C GLY A 54 -13.39 -6.21 3.33
N THR A 55 -14.33 -5.28 3.49
CA THR A 55 -15.41 -4.99 2.53
C THR A 55 -15.02 -3.92 1.51
N MET A 56 -14.28 -2.89 1.93
CA MET A 56 -13.75 -1.84 1.06
C MET A 56 -12.31 -2.17 0.67
N ARG A 57 -12.15 -2.90 -0.44
CA ARG A 57 -10.85 -3.40 -0.92
C ARG A 57 -10.22 -2.46 -1.93
N ARG A 58 -8.89 -2.31 -1.85
CA ARG A 58 -8.07 -1.61 -2.86
C ARG A 58 -7.08 -2.52 -3.59
N ALA A 59 -6.97 -3.77 -3.16
CA ALA A 59 -6.18 -4.80 -3.81
C ALA A 59 -7.03 -6.02 -4.17
N ALA A 60 -6.41 -6.94 -4.92
CA ALA A 60 -7.01 -8.24 -5.21
C ALA A 60 -7.37 -8.96 -3.91
N ARG A 61 -8.52 -9.65 -3.90
CA ARG A 61 -8.95 -10.40 -2.73
C ARG A 61 -7.98 -11.55 -2.51
N LEU A 62 -7.49 -11.71 -1.28
CA LEU A 62 -6.76 -12.90 -0.91
C LEU A 62 -7.71 -14.10 -0.91
N SER A 63 -7.23 -15.25 -1.38
CA SER A 63 -7.96 -16.49 -1.14
C SER A 63 -8.04 -16.75 0.36
N GLY A 64 -9.10 -17.44 0.82
CA GLY A 64 -9.25 -17.78 2.23
C GLY A 64 -8.07 -18.60 2.77
N GLN A 65 -7.45 -19.43 1.93
CA GLN A 65 -6.25 -20.19 2.30
C GLN A 65 -5.03 -19.29 2.50
N GLU A 66 -4.81 -18.33 1.60
CA GLU A 66 -3.69 -17.38 1.72
C GLU A 66 -3.85 -16.47 2.94
N ALA A 67 -5.05 -15.92 3.15
CA ALA A 67 -5.34 -15.09 4.33
C ALA A 67 -5.06 -15.85 5.64
N ARG A 68 -5.52 -17.10 5.73
CA ARG A 68 -5.23 -17.99 6.88
C ARG A 68 -3.74 -18.25 7.05
N ARG A 69 -3.02 -18.56 5.97
CA ARG A 69 -1.57 -18.81 6.02
C ARG A 69 -0.81 -17.60 6.56
N VAL A 70 -1.13 -16.41 6.07
CA VAL A 70 -0.51 -15.16 6.52
C VAL A 70 -0.84 -14.88 7.98
N ALA A 71 -2.10 -15.00 8.39
CA ALA A 71 -2.51 -14.80 9.78
C ALA A 71 -1.78 -15.74 10.75
N LEU A 72 -1.69 -17.04 10.41
CA LEU A 72 -0.92 -18.02 11.19
C LEU A 72 0.56 -17.64 11.33
N GLY A 73 1.14 -16.99 10.31
CA GLY A 73 2.53 -16.54 10.32
C GLY A 73 2.77 -15.25 11.12
N ILE A 74 1.89 -14.25 10.96
CA ILE A 74 2.05 -12.91 11.55
C ILE A 74 1.55 -12.87 12.99
N TRP A 75 0.45 -13.56 13.28
CA TRP A 75 -0.14 -13.68 14.62
C TRP A 75 0.21 -15.00 15.30
N ALA A 76 1.37 -15.58 14.96
CA ALA A 76 1.88 -16.77 15.65
C ALA A 76 2.04 -16.48 17.16
N GLY A 77 1.15 -17.03 17.98
CA GLY A 77 1.11 -16.78 19.42
C GLY A 77 0.32 -15.55 19.87
N ASP A 78 -0.32 -14.80 18.96
CA ASP A 78 -1.26 -13.74 19.33
C ASP A 78 -2.59 -14.37 19.82
N PRO A 79 -3.10 -13.98 21.00
CA PRO A 79 -4.32 -14.56 21.57
C PRO A 79 -5.57 -14.31 20.73
N ARG A 80 -5.54 -13.36 19.78
CA ARG A 80 -6.67 -13.05 18.89
C ARG A 80 -6.77 -13.99 17.69
N LEU A 81 -5.70 -14.74 17.39
CA LEU A 81 -5.66 -15.63 16.22
C LEU A 81 -6.82 -16.65 16.18
N PRO A 82 -7.16 -17.37 17.27
CA PRO A 82 -8.30 -18.30 17.23
C PRO A 82 -9.62 -17.62 16.88
N ALA A 83 -9.83 -16.39 17.37
CA ALA A 83 -11.03 -15.60 17.08
C ALA A 83 -11.07 -15.17 15.60
N LEU A 84 -9.94 -14.76 15.02
CA LEU A 84 -9.85 -14.42 13.60
C LEU A 84 -10.18 -15.63 12.71
N LEU A 85 -9.63 -16.80 13.06
CA LEU A 85 -9.86 -18.03 12.31
C LEU A 85 -11.33 -18.49 12.42
N ALA A 86 -11.96 -18.30 13.60
CA ALA A 86 -13.38 -18.56 13.78
C ALA A 86 -14.24 -17.59 12.94
N GLU A 87 -13.93 -16.29 12.98
CA GLU A 87 -14.61 -15.25 12.17
C GLU A 87 -14.58 -15.58 10.66
N TRP A 88 -13.47 -16.12 10.15
CA TRP A 88 -13.37 -16.58 8.77
C TRP A 88 -14.03 -17.94 8.46
N ASN A 89 -14.33 -18.76 9.46
CA ASN A 89 -14.93 -20.09 9.27
C ASN A 89 -16.47 -20.06 9.25
N GLU A 90 -17.10 -19.02 9.80
CA GLU A 90 -18.56 -18.85 9.88
C GLU A 90 -19.24 -18.54 8.53
N GLY A 91 -18.52 -18.72 7.42
CA GLY A 91 -19.12 -18.96 6.11
C GLY A 91 -19.37 -17.74 5.25
N GLN A 92 -19.30 -16.51 5.78
CA GLN A 92 -19.29 -15.25 5.01
C GLN A 92 -19.18 -14.08 5.99
N GLN A 93 -18.01 -13.44 6.10
CA GLN A 93 -17.85 -12.00 6.31
C GLN A 93 -16.36 -11.68 6.50
N HIS A 94 -15.71 -11.31 5.39
CA HIS A 94 -14.61 -10.37 5.53
C HIS A 94 -15.21 -9.02 5.97
N GLY A 95 -14.50 -8.27 6.80
CA GLY A 95 -14.96 -7.02 7.42
C GLY A 95 -15.48 -7.18 8.85
N GLY A 96 -15.24 -8.32 9.49
CA GLY A 96 -15.50 -8.49 10.92
C GLY A 96 -14.53 -7.68 11.80
N PRO A 97 -14.87 -7.47 13.09
CA PRO A 97 -14.07 -6.66 14.00
C PRO A 97 -12.68 -7.26 14.25
N ILE A 98 -12.52 -8.59 14.22
CA ILE A 98 -11.20 -9.20 14.43
C ILE A 98 -10.33 -9.07 13.16
N GLU A 99 -10.91 -9.25 11.98
CA GLU A 99 -10.22 -8.96 10.71
C GLU A 99 -9.80 -7.48 10.63
N GLY A 100 -10.64 -6.55 11.11
CA GLY A 100 -10.28 -5.14 11.22
C GLY A 100 -9.02 -4.92 12.06
N GLN A 101 -8.93 -5.55 13.23
CA GLN A 101 -7.72 -5.49 14.06
C GLN A 101 -6.50 -6.11 13.37
N PHE A 102 -6.70 -7.16 12.55
CA PHE A 102 -5.63 -7.76 11.78
C PHE A 102 -5.14 -6.83 10.67
N GLN A 103 -6.06 -6.18 9.95
CA GLN A 103 -5.74 -5.15 8.96
C GLN A 103 -4.94 -4.00 9.57
N ASP A 104 -5.34 -3.51 10.75
CA ASP A 104 -4.63 -2.41 11.42
C ASP A 104 -3.23 -2.81 11.87
N HIS A 105 -3.05 -4.05 12.36
CA HIS A 105 -1.72 -4.57 12.66
C HIS A 105 -0.87 -4.70 11.38
N LEU A 106 -1.42 -5.20 10.28
CA LEU A 106 -0.72 -5.24 8.99
C LEU A 106 -0.31 -3.84 8.51
N ARG A 107 -1.20 -2.84 8.60
CA ARG A 107 -0.86 -1.43 8.29
C ARG A 107 0.23 -0.89 9.21
N ALA A 108 0.25 -1.28 10.48
CA ALA A 108 1.32 -0.88 11.41
C ALA A 108 2.68 -1.53 11.05
N LEU A 109 2.69 -2.81 10.66
CA LEU A 109 3.90 -3.48 10.16
C LEU A 109 4.38 -2.85 8.84
N ALA A 110 3.46 -2.52 7.93
CA ALA A 110 3.77 -1.83 6.69
C ALA A 110 4.42 -0.47 6.96
N TRP A 111 3.82 0.32 7.85
CA TRP A 111 4.36 1.61 8.28
C TRP A 111 5.78 1.49 8.85
N ALA A 112 6.00 0.55 9.77
CA ALA A 112 7.32 0.33 10.36
C ALA A 112 8.38 -0.06 9.32
N ALA A 113 8.01 -0.88 8.35
CA ALA A 113 8.90 -1.24 7.24
C ALA A 113 9.18 -0.03 6.33
N PHE A 114 8.17 0.77 6.00
CA PHE A 114 8.37 2.00 5.23
C PHE A 114 9.25 3.03 5.96
N ASP A 115 9.09 3.19 7.27
CA ASP A 115 9.97 4.05 8.07
C ASP A 115 11.42 3.56 8.03
N ARG A 116 11.65 2.24 8.11
CA ARG A 116 12.99 1.67 7.92
C ARG A 116 13.55 1.94 6.53
N ALA A 117 12.75 1.74 5.49
CA ALA A 117 13.14 2.06 4.12
C ALA A 117 13.53 3.54 3.98
N LEU A 118 12.76 4.44 4.59
CA LEU A 118 13.03 5.88 4.56
C LEU A 118 14.34 6.24 5.26
N ILE A 119 14.64 5.61 6.41
CA ILE A 119 15.87 5.82 7.17
C ILE A 119 17.09 5.32 6.37
N THR A 120 16.98 4.18 5.68
CA THR A 120 18.14 3.55 5.01
C THR A 120 18.30 3.93 3.53
N ARG A 121 17.36 4.68 2.94
CA ARG A 121 17.36 4.99 1.50
C ARG A 121 18.55 5.78 0.98
N GLY A 122 19.25 6.52 1.85
CA GLY A 122 20.26 7.49 1.43
C GLY A 122 19.70 8.49 0.42
N ASN A 123 20.25 8.51 -0.80
CA ASN A 123 19.84 9.41 -1.88
C ASN A 123 18.86 8.78 -2.88
N LEU A 124 18.33 7.58 -2.60
CA LEU A 124 17.35 6.95 -3.47
C LEU A 124 16.06 7.79 -3.52
N ILE A 125 15.58 8.01 -4.75
CA ILE A 125 14.31 8.67 -5.04
C ILE A 125 13.25 7.57 -5.08
N LEU A 126 12.28 7.59 -4.17
CA LEU A 126 11.31 6.50 -3.99
C LEU A 126 9.89 7.08 -3.88
N PRO A 127 9.30 7.59 -4.99
CA PRO A 127 7.99 8.22 -4.94
C PRO A 127 6.91 7.24 -4.47
N GLY A 128 7.01 5.96 -4.85
CA GLY A 128 6.10 4.91 -4.39
C GLY A 128 6.18 4.63 -2.88
N LEU A 129 7.31 4.91 -2.21
CA LEU A 129 7.42 4.79 -0.75
C LEU A 129 6.53 5.82 -0.07
N TYR A 130 6.68 7.09 -0.44
CA TYR A 130 5.86 8.18 0.08
C TYR A 130 4.38 8.00 -0.25
N PHE A 131 4.06 7.64 -1.50
CA PHE A 131 2.68 7.41 -1.91
C PHE A 131 2.00 6.35 -1.03
N ARG A 132 2.68 5.23 -0.79
CA ARG A 132 2.14 4.13 0.02
C ARG A 132 1.99 4.49 1.49
N ARG A 133 2.92 5.25 2.08
CA ARG A 133 2.77 5.81 3.42
C ARG A 133 1.56 6.75 3.50
N GLY A 134 1.37 7.59 2.48
CA GLY A 134 0.21 8.49 2.37
C GLY A 134 -1.12 7.75 2.36
N LEU A 135 -1.22 6.60 1.68
CA LEU A 135 -2.44 5.78 1.69
C LEU A 135 -2.78 5.25 3.08
N ILE A 136 -1.79 4.85 3.88
CA ILE A 136 -2.03 4.38 5.27
C ILE A 136 -2.58 5.52 6.13
N LEU A 137 -2.04 6.73 5.99
CA LEU A 137 -2.50 7.91 6.74
C LEU A 137 -3.90 8.34 6.29
N PHE A 138 -4.16 8.27 4.98
CA PHE A 138 -5.47 8.58 4.41
C PHE A 138 -6.56 7.67 5.01
N ASP A 139 -6.31 6.36 5.12
CA ASP A 139 -7.25 5.41 5.74
C ASP A 139 -7.54 5.69 7.20
N ARG A 140 -6.53 6.19 7.92
CA ARG A 140 -6.66 6.55 9.33
C ARG A 140 -7.37 7.90 9.53
N GLY A 141 -7.71 8.60 8.46
CA GLY A 141 -8.29 9.93 8.50
C GLY A 141 -7.28 11.03 8.83
N ASP A 142 -5.98 10.74 8.86
CA ASP A 142 -4.93 11.75 9.06
C ASP A 142 -4.59 12.40 7.71
N TRP A 143 -5.53 13.21 7.22
CA TRP A 143 -5.45 13.85 5.90
C TRP A 143 -4.30 14.85 5.80
N ALA A 144 -3.96 15.53 6.90
CA ALA A 144 -2.84 16.46 6.93
C ALA A 144 -1.50 15.74 6.71
N ALA A 145 -1.26 14.64 7.43
CA ALA A 145 -0.05 13.84 7.23
C ALA A 145 -0.06 13.13 5.87
N ALA A 146 -1.20 12.60 5.43
CA ALA A 146 -1.35 11.99 4.11
C ALA A 146 -1.00 12.98 2.98
N ARG A 147 -1.45 14.23 3.07
CA ARG A 147 -1.14 15.31 2.13
C ARG A 147 0.36 15.57 2.05
N SER A 148 1.06 15.56 3.20
CA SER A 148 2.51 15.71 3.23
C SER A 148 3.24 14.57 2.51
N GLU A 149 2.79 13.33 2.71
CA GLU A 149 3.35 12.16 2.05
C GLU A 149 3.07 12.18 0.53
N PHE A 150 1.83 12.45 0.08
CA PHE A 150 1.52 12.54 -1.35
C PHE A 150 2.24 13.70 -2.05
N THR A 151 2.43 14.82 -1.36
CA THR A 151 3.27 15.93 -1.87
C THR A 151 4.72 15.49 -2.02
N SER A 152 5.26 14.75 -1.06
CA SER A 152 6.61 14.19 -1.15
C SER A 152 6.74 13.18 -2.29
N ALA A 153 5.71 12.35 -2.51
CA ALA A 153 5.65 11.42 -3.64
C ALA A 153 5.66 12.14 -4.99
N LEU A 154 4.88 13.21 -5.13
CA LEU A 154 4.84 14.04 -6.33
C LEU A 154 6.20 14.71 -6.60
N ASN A 155 6.85 15.23 -5.56
CA ASN A 155 8.17 15.84 -5.65
C ASN A 155 9.27 14.83 -6.04
N ASP A 156 9.21 13.62 -5.50
CA ASP A 156 10.12 12.52 -5.89
C ASP A 156 9.86 12.07 -7.33
N ALA A 157 8.59 11.96 -7.74
CA ALA A 157 8.22 11.54 -9.09
C ALA A 157 8.84 12.48 -10.13
N ALA A 158 8.75 13.80 -9.92
CA ALA A 158 9.33 14.81 -10.80
C ALA A 158 10.84 14.65 -11.06
N ARG A 159 11.56 14.02 -10.13
CA ARG A 159 13.01 13.74 -10.22
C ARG A 159 13.33 12.31 -10.64
N TYR A 160 12.35 11.41 -10.67
CA TYR A 160 12.59 10.00 -10.94
C TYR A 160 13.01 9.77 -12.41
N PRO A 161 14.09 9.03 -12.70
CA PRO A 161 14.67 8.98 -14.05
C PRO A 161 13.84 8.18 -15.06
N TYR A 162 13.08 7.18 -14.61
CA TYR A 162 12.25 6.37 -15.49
C TYR A 162 10.91 7.08 -15.77
N VAL A 163 10.70 7.46 -17.03
CA VAL A 163 9.60 8.33 -17.46
C VAL A 163 8.23 7.72 -17.13
N GLU A 164 7.99 6.47 -17.50
CA GLU A 164 6.68 5.84 -17.28
C GLU A 164 6.30 5.81 -15.79
N TYR A 165 7.23 5.43 -14.91
CA TYR A 165 6.98 5.42 -13.47
C TYR A 165 6.85 6.83 -12.88
N ARG A 166 7.57 7.81 -13.42
CA ARG A 166 7.38 9.23 -13.06
C ARG A 166 5.95 9.67 -13.39
N GLU A 167 5.48 9.39 -14.59
CA GLU A 167 4.14 9.80 -15.05
C GLU A 167 3.05 9.09 -14.24
N GLU A 168 3.17 7.77 -14.03
CA GLU A 168 2.28 7.02 -13.15
C GLU A 168 2.21 7.64 -11.76
N MET A 169 3.37 7.94 -11.16
CA MET A 169 3.41 8.44 -9.79
C MET A 169 2.93 9.87 -9.68
N THR A 170 3.10 10.68 -10.72
CA THR A 170 2.51 12.02 -10.83
C THR A 170 0.99 11.94 -10.81
N VAL A 171 0.40 11.14 -11.69
CA VAL A 171 -1.06 10.96 -11.79
C VAL A 171 -1.64 10.43 -10.49
N ARG A 172 -1.06 9.35 -9.93
CA ARG A 172 -1.55 8.75 -8.68
C ARG A 172 -1.49 9.73 -7.51
N SER A 173 -0.39 10.49 -7.38
CA SER A 173 -0.23 11.45 -6.28
C SER A 173 -1.17 12.64 -6.41
N GLN A 174 -1.37 13.17 -7.62
CA GLN A 174 -2.34 14.23 -7.88
C GLN A 174 -3.77 13.77 -7.59
N ASN A 175 -4.16 12.59 -8.04
CA ASN A 175 -5.48 12.01 -7.72
C ASN A 175 -5.68 11.85 -6.20
N ALA A 176 -4.65 11.40 -5.47
CA ALA A 176 -4.72 11.25 -4.01
C ALA A 176 -4.85 12.61 -3.28
N LEU A 177 -4.15 13.65 -3.75
CA LEU A 177 -4.33 15.02 -3.26
C LEU A 177 -5.75 15.55 -3.54
N GLY A 178 -6.30 15.23 -4.72
CA GLY A 178 -7.70 15.52 -5.05
C GLY A 178 -8.68 14.81 -4.11
N ALA A 179 -8.43 13.55 -3.78
CA ALA A 179 -9.24 12.79 -2.82
C ALA A 179 -9.20 13.38 -1.41
N ILE A 180 -8.04 13.89 -0.96
CA ILE A 180 -7.93 14.62 0.31
C ILE A 180 -8.76 15.91 0.26
N ALA A 181 -8.60 16.72 -0.79
CA ALA A 181 -9.35 17.97 -0.94
C ALA A 181 -10.88 17.71 -0.96
N LEU A 182 -11.33 16.62 -1.59
CA LEU A 182 -12.73 16.19 -1.53
C LEU A 182 -13.17 15.88 -0.09
N ALA A 183 -12.38 15.11 0.65
CA ALA A 183 -12.68 14.73 2.03
C ALA A 183 -12.76 15.96 2.96
N GLU A 184 -11.97 17.00 2.68
CA GLU A 184 -11.98 18.28 3.39
C GLU A 184 -13.06 19.27 2.88
N GLY A 185 -13.87 18.89 1.89
CA GLY A 185 -14.91 19.76 1.30
C GLY A 185 -14.37 20.89 0.42
N GLN A 186 -13.09 20.85 0.04
CA GLN A 186 -12.42 21.84 -0.80
C GLN A 186 -12.63 21.52 -2.28
N TYR A 187 -13.87 21.62 -2.77
CA TYR A 187 -14.25 21.15 -4.11
C TYR A 187 -13.47 21.81 -5.25
N THR A 188 -13.16 23.10 -5.17
CA THR A 188 -12.34 23.79 -6.19
C THR A 188 -10.92 23.25 -6.24
N GLU A 189 -10.31 22.97 -5.08
CA GLU A 189 -8.97 22.38 -5.03
C GLU A 189 -8.97 20.93 -5.53
N ALA A 190 -9.99 20.15 -5.13
CA ALA A 190 -10.19 18.80 -5.64
C ALA A 190 -10.31 18.77 -7.16
N MET A 191 -11.13 19.67 -7.74
CA MET A 191 -11.30 19.76 -9.19
C MET A 191 -9.96 20.07 -9.87
N ARG A 192 -9.18 21.02 -9.34
CA ARG A 192 -7.85 21.35 -9.86
C ARG A 192 -6.94 20.12 -9.91
N TRP A 193 -6.87 19.37 -8.81
CA TRP A 193 -6.01 18.18 -8.74
C TRP A 193 -6.45 17.07 -9.70
N LEU A 194 -7.76 16.79 -9.78
CA LEU A 194 -8.30 15.77 -10.66
C LEU A 194 -8.10 16.13 -12.14
N THR A 195 -8.26 17.40 -12.52
CA THR A 195 -7.97 17.88 -13.87
C THR A 195 -6.50 17.70 -14.23
N MET A 196 -5.57 18.11 -13.37
CA MET A 196 -4.12 17.91 -13.61
C MET A 196 -3.76 16.43 -13.78
N ALA A 197 -4.36 15.55 -12.97
CA ALA A 197 -4.15 14.11 -13.08
C ALA A 197 -4.69 13.55 -14.41
N GLU A 198 -5.86 14.00 -14.85
CA GLU A 198 -6.49 13.56 -16.10
C GLU A 198 -5.70 14.03 -17.33
N GLU A 199 -5.24 15.28 -17.32
CA GLU A 199 -4.38 15.85 -18.37
C GLU A 199 -3.07 15.06 -18.49
N GLU A 200 -2.42 14.78 -17.37
CA GLU A 200 -1.15 14.02 -17.35
C GLU A 200 -1.35 12.57 -17.80
N GLN A 201 -2.41 11.89 -17.32
CA GLN A 201 -2.74 10.53 -17.75
C GLN A 201 -3.01 10.47 -19.26
N THR A 202 -3.74 11.45 -19.79
CA THR A 202 -4.04 11.58 -21.23
C THR A 202 -2.78 11.84 -22.03
N ARG A 203 -1.93 12.78 -21.58
CA ARG A 203 -0.66 13.15 -22.23
C ARG A 203 0.28 11.96 -22.35
N ALA A 204 0.36 11.14 -21.30
CA ALA A 204 1.23 9.96 -21.25
C ALA A 204 0.63 8.73 -21.96
N GLY A 205 -0.65 8.77 -22.37
CA GLY A 205 -1.35 7.60 -22.90
C GLY A 205 -1.53 6.47 -21.88
N GLY A 206 -1.52 6.80 -20.59
CA GLY A 206 -1.65 5.86 -19.48
C GLY A 206 -3.10 5.60 -19.08
N ASN A 207 -3.29 4.59 -18.23
CA ASN A 207 -4.58 4.32 -17.58
C ASN A 207 -4.37 3.79 -16.15
N TRP A 208 -3.60 4.54 -15.35
CA TRP A 208 -3.20 4.14 -14.00
C TRP A 208 -4.31 4.37 -12.96
N VAL A 209 -5.19 5.33 -13.21
CA VAL A 209 -6.41 5.61 -12.44
C VAL A 209 -7.62 5.53 -13.39
N PRO A 210 -8.22 4.34 -13.55
CA PRO A 210 -9.29 4.13 -14.54
C PRO A 210 -10.55 4.99 -14.33
N ASP A 211 -10.93 5.23 -13.08
CA ASP A 211 -12.14 5.97 -12.74
C ASP A 211 -11.93 7.49 -12.65
N LEU A 212 -10.75 8.00 -13.02
CA LEU A 212 -10.37 9.40 -12.83
C LEU A 212 -11.33 10.39 -13.51
N THR A 213 -11.60 10.19 -14.79
CA THR A 213 -12.56 11.01 -15.56
C THR A 213 -13.96 10.97 -14.94
N ALA A 214 -14.41 9.79 -14.51
CA ALA A 214 -15.71 9.63 -13.88
C ALA A 214 -15.79 10.34 -12.52
N ASN A 215 -14.70 10.31 -11.74
CA ASN A 215 -14.60 11.04 -10.47
C ASN A 215 -14.63 12.55 -10.68
N ARG A 216 -13.87 13.06 -11.65
CA ARG A 216 -13.86 14.49 -12.00
C ARG A 216 -15.25 14.98 -12.43
N LYS A 217 -15.91 14.26 -13.35
CA LYS A 217 -17.27 14.62 -13.81
C LYS A 217 -18.32 14.58 -12.70
N ARG A 218 -18.20 13.62 -11.76
CA ARG A 218 -19.06 13.59 -10.57
C ARG A 218 -18.89 14.82 -9.70
N LEU A 219 -17.65 15.27 -9.49
CA LEU A 219 -17.38 16.50 -8.76
C LEU A 219 -17.90 17.75 -9.48
N GLU A 220 -17.76 17.81 -10.80
CA GLU A 220 -18.27 18.90 -11.64
C GLU A 220 -19.79 19.08 -11.45
N ALA A 221 -20.55 17.98 -11.53
CA ALA A 221 -21.99 18.00 -11.28
C ALA A 221 -22.36 18.43 -9.84
N ILE A 222 -21.56 18.05 -8.84
CA ILE A 222 -21.76 18.50 -7.45
C ILE A 222 -21.57 20.02 -7.36
N MET A 223 -20.52 20.57 -7.96
CA MET A 223 -20.25 22.00 -7.96
C MET A 223 -21.35 22.78 -8.68
N ASP A 224 -21.76 22.35 -9.88
CA ASP A 224 -22.83 22.99 -10.66
C ASP A 224 -24.20 22.98 -9.93
N SER A 225 -24.49 21.92 -9.17
CA SER A 225 -25.72 21.84 -8.36
C SER A 225 -25.65 22.64 -7.05
N SER A 226 -24.45 22.93 -6.57
CA SER A 226 -24.21 23.73 -5.36
C SER A 226 -24.27 25.22 -5.65
N ASP A 227 -23.94 25.65 -6.88
CA ASP A 227 -24.03 27.04 -7.35
C ASP A 227 -25.48 27.52 -7.61
N LEU A 228 -26.49 26.67 -7.38
CA LEU A 228 -27.92 26.98 -7.47
C LEU A 228 -28.63 27.11 -6.10
N ARG A 229 -27.87 27.19 -4.99
CA ARG A 229 -28.40 27.47 -3.63
C ARG A 229 -27.72 28.68 -3.02
#